data_AF-A0A930HGC6-F1
#
_entry.id   AF-A0A930HGC6-F1
#
_cell.length_a   1.000
_cell.length_b   1.000
_cell.length_c   1.000
_cell.angle_alpha   90.00
_cell.angle_beta   90.00
_cell.angle_gamma   90.00
#
_symmetry.space_group_name_H-M   'P 1'
#
loop_
_entity.id
_entity.type
_entity.pdbx_description
1 polymer ?
#
loop_
_entity_poly.entity_id
_entity_poly.type
_entity_poly.pdbx_seq_one_letter_code
_entity_poly.pdbx_strand_id
1 'polypeptide(L)'
;YKYPALTNILSRSGYLTYWTSNQDNVGVGMQSINVIAHFSDSIKYIQTRAIDADNVLSTSRISYDSEVLEFLHERDTIRNKSAAQFVHLIGCHMDYNKRYPKGYTRFNAKDIESIGGHGDKQNIADYVNSIYYNDDVVY
;
A
#
# COMPACT_ATOMS: atom_id res chain seq x y z
N TYR A 1 -12.21 -7.46 -19.89
CA TYR A 1 -11.09 -6.57 -20.27
C TYR A 1 -10.61 -6.94 -21.67
N LYS A 2 -10.38 -5.95 -22.54
CA LYS A 2 -9.94 -6.17 -23.95
C LYS A 2 -8.45 -6.51 -24.05
N TYR A 3 -7.67 -6.23 -23.01
CA TYR A 3 -6.23 -6.46 -22.93
C TYR A 3 -5.87 -7.20 -21.62
N PRO A 4 -4.85 -8.08 -21.63
CA PRO A 4 -4.40 -8.77 -20.43
C PRO A 4 -3.75 -7.81 -19.42
N ALA A 5 -3.89 -8.11 -18.12
CA ALA A 5 -3.18 -7.40 -17.06
C ALA A 5 -1.67 -7.63 -17.15
N LEU A 6 -0.86 -6.66 -16.72
CA LEU A 6 0.61 -6.74 -16.74
C LEU A 6 1.14 -7.97 -15.98
N THR A 7 0.55 -8.28 -14.82
CA THR A 7 0.84 -9.48 -14.03
C THR A 7 0.65 -10.77 -14.84
N ASN A 8 -0.46 -10.87 -15.58
CA ASN A 8 -0.72 -12.01 -16.47
C ASN A 8 0.28 -12.09 -17.64
N ILE A 9 0.67 -10.96 -18.24
CA ILE A 9 1.67 -10.93 -19.32
C ILE A 9 3.02 -11.44 -18.83
N LEU A 10 3.47 -10.99 -17.66
CA LEU A 10 4.76 -11.37 -17.07
C LEU A 10 4.80 -12.85 -16.66
N SER A 11 3.75 -13.33 -15.98
CA SER A 11 3.62 -14.75 -15.62
C SER A 11 3.71 -15.64 -16.86
N ARG A 12 2.95 -15.31 -17.92
CA ARG A 12 3.01 -16.04 -19.21
C ARG A 12 4.33 -15.91 -19.97
N SER A 13 5.16 -14.92 -19.62
CA SER A 13 6.50 -14.73 -20.19
C SER A 13 7.60 -15.45 -19.39
N GLY A 14 7.24 -16.22 -18.36
CA GLY A 14 8.17 -17.02 -17.56
C GLY A 14 8.70 -16.35 -16.29
N TYR A 15 8.18 -15.18 -15.91
CA TYR A 15 8.51 -14.55 -14.62
C TYR A 15 7.65 -15.15 -13.50
N LEU A 16 8.22 -15.32 -12.31
CA LEU A 16 7.41 -15.49 -11.10
C LEU A 16 6.83 -14.12 -10.71
N THR A 17 5.52 -14.04 -10.55
CA THR A 17 4.82 -12.79 -10.25
C THR A 17 4.26 -12.80 -8.83
N TYR A 18 4.62 -11.79 -8.06
CA TYR A 18 4.25 -11.66 -6.65
C TYR A 18 3.56 -10.32 -6.43
N TRP A 19 2.55 -10.28 -5.57
CA TRP A 19 1.83 -9.05 -5.20
C TRP A 19 1.75 -8.92 -3.68
N THR A 20 2.33 -7.87 -3.12
CA THR A 20 2.24 -7.54 -1.69
C THR A 20 1.51 -6.22 -1.54
N SER A 21 0.43 -6.20 -0.75
CA SER A 21 -0.43 -5.02 -0.58
C SER A 21 -0.67 -4.70 0.89
N ASN A 22 -0.42 -3.45 1.27
CA ASN A 22 -0.90 -2.89 2.54
C ASN A 22 -2.26 -2.18 2.39
N GLN A 23 -2.71 -1.94 1.16
CA GLN A 23 -4.07 -1.46 0.92
C GLN A 23 -5.09 -2.60 1.13
N ASP A 24 -6.19 -2.25 1.79
CA ASP A 24 -7.27 -3.16 2.15
C ASP A 24 -7.89 -3.87 0.94
N ASN A 25 -8.29 -5.12 1.13
CA ASN A 25 -8.86 -5.96 0.06
C ASN A 25 -10.40 -5.97 0.02
N VAL A 26 -11.07 -5.06 0.75
CA VAL A 26 -12.53 -5.03 0.86
C VAL A 26 -13.18 -4.99 -0.52
N GLY A 27 -13.98 -6.02 -0.80
CA GLY A 27 -14.62 -6.20 -2.10
C GLY A 27 -13.68 -6.82 -3.13
N VAL A 28 -13.19 -8.04 -2.87
CA VAL A 28 -12.64 -8.90 -3.93
C VAL A 28 -13.67 -8.98 -5.05
N GLY A 29 -13.37 -8.36 -6.20
CA GLY A 29 -14.29 -8.23 -7.34
C GLY A 29 -14.96 -6.85 -7.52
N MET A 30 -14.95 -5.98 -6.51
CA MET A 30 -15.49 -4.61 -6.61
C MET A 30 -14.43 -3.57 -7.02
N GLN A 31 -13.16 -3.83 -6.69
CA GLN A 31 -12.04 -2.98 -7.12
C GLN A 31 -11.24 -3.66 -8.23
N SER A 32 -11.02 -2.93 -9.34
CA SER A 32 -10.24 -3.42 -10.48
C SER A 32 -8.80 -3.80 -10.12
N ILE A 33 -8.22 -3.15 -9.10
CA ILE A 33 -6.87 -3.47 -8.60
C ILE A 33 -6.80 -4.87 -7.99
N ASN A 34 -7.85 -5.32 -7.30
CA ASN A 34 -7.91 -6.67 -6.76
C ASN A 34 -7.91 -7.69 -7.91
N VAL A 35 -8.62 -7.42 -9.00
CA VAL A 35 -8.61 -8.30 -10.18
C VAL A 35 -7.20 -8.38 -10.80
N ILE A 36 -6.47 -7.27 -10.87
CA ILE A 36 -5.08 -7.24 -11.36
C ILE A 36 -4.15 -8.05 -10.45
N ALA A 37 -4.29 -7.90 -9.13
CA ALA A 37 -3.51 -8.66 -8.15
C ALA A 37 -3.74 -10.17 -8.30
N HIS A 38 -5.00 -10.60 -8.52
CA HIS A 38 -5.41 -12.00 -8.74
C HIS A 38 -4.82 -12.68 -9.98
N PHE A 39 -4.21 -11.92 -10.89
CA PHE A 39 -3.45 -12.47 -12.01
C PHE A 39 -1.96 -12.71 -11.70
N SER A 40 -1.52 -12.45 -10.47
CA SER A 40 -0.16 -12.80 -10.00
C SER A 40 -0.12 -14.24 -9.50
N ASP A 41 1.05 -14.88 -9.54
CA ASP A 41 1.22 -16.27 -9.08
C ASP A 41 1.09 -16.39 -7.55
N SER A 42 1.38 -15.32 -6.81
CA SER A 42 1.22 -15.24 -5.36
C SER A 42 0.79 -13.84 -4.92
N ILE A 43 -0.06 -13.76 -3.89
CA ILE A 43 -0.63 -12.51 -3.38
C ILE A 43 -0.61 -12.52 -1.86
N LYS A 44 -0.16 -11.42 -1.26
CA LYS A 44 -0.16 -11.18 0.17
C LYS A 44 -0.83 -9.84 0.48
N TYR A 45 -1.90 -9.86 1.25
CA TYR A 45 -2.49 -8.67 1.87
C TYR A 45 -2.06 -8.61 3.35
N ILE A 46 -1.53 -7.47 3.76
CA ILE A 46 -1.09 -7.21 5.16
C ILE A 46 -2.29 -6.81 6.00
N GLN A 47 -3.13 -5.94 5.43
CA GLN A 47 -4.41 -5.58 5.98
C GLN A 47 -5.52 -6.34 5.25
N THR A 48 -6.20 -7.22 5.98
CA THR A 48 -7.42 -7.88 5.51
C THR A 48 -8.57 -7.47 6.43
N ARG A 49 -9.58 -6.78 5.90
CA ARG A 49 -10.90 -6.73 6.55
C ARG A 49 -11.64 -8.02 6.23
N ALA A 50 -11.87 -8.85 7.24
CA ALA A 50 -12.85 -9.92 7.13
C ALA A 50 -14.25 -9.29 7.14
N ILE A 51 -15.05 -9.58 6.11
CA ILE A 51 -16.49 -9.31 6.12
C ILE A 51 -17.13 -10.55 6.72
N ASP A 52 -17.45 -10.52 8.01
CA ASP A 52 -18.46 -11.43 8.55
C ASP A 52 -19.83 -10.76 8.39
N ALA A 53 -20.84 -11.56 8.03
CA ALA A 53 -22.11 -11.14 7.45
C ALA A 53 -22.90 -10.07 8.23
N ASP A 54 -22.58 -9.82 9.50
CA ASP A 54 -23.26 -8.83 10.35
C ASP A 54 -22.32 -7.81 11.01
N ASN A 55 -21.00 -7.88 10.79
CA ASN A 55 -20.04 -6.92 11.34
C ASN A 55 -18.77 -6.85 10.50
N VAL A 56 -18.40 -5.63 10.10
CA VAL A 56 -17.04 -5.37 9.60
C VAL A 56 -16.10 -5.56 10.79
N LEU A 57 -15.52 -6.75 10.93
CA LEU A 57 -14.34 -6.96 11.76
C LEU A 57 -13.17 -6.25 11.05
N SER A 58 -13.21 -4.92 11.06
CA SER A 58 -12.02 -4.12 10.88
C SER A 58 -11.12 -4.57 12.02
N THR A 59 -10.03 -5.24 11.69
CA THR A 59 -8.91 -5.25 12.61
C THR A 59 -8.65 -3.78 12.91
N SER A 60 -8.83 -3.36 14.16
CA SER A 60 -8.75 -1.96 14.61
C SER A 60 -7.32 -1.39 14.51
N ARG A 61 -6.43 -2.15 13.87
CA ARG A 61 -5.01 -1.89 13.76
C ARG A 61 -4.76 -1.06 12.51
N ILE A 62 -4.13 0.09 12.70
CA ILE A 62 -3.48 0.81 11.60
C ILE A 62 -2.24 0.01 11.22
N SER A 63 -2.16 -0.49 9.98
CA SER A 63 -0.94 -1.04 9.42
C SER A 63 -0.16 0.04 8.68
N TYR A 64 1.17 0.01 8.82
CA TYR A 64 2.05 0.96 8.15
C TYR A 64 2.74 0.30 6.95
N ASP A 65 3.02 1.09 5.92
CA ASP A 65 3.54 0.57 4.65
C ASP A 65 4.90 -0.14 4.76
N SER A 66 5.69 0.12 5.80
CA SER A 66 6.96 -0.58 6.08
C SER A 66 6.74 -2.07 6.37
N GLU A 67 5.54 -2.47 6.80
CA GLU A 67 5.21 -3.89 7.01
C GLU A 67 5.29 -4.72 5.72
N VAL A 68 5.26 -4.09 4.53
CA VAL A 68 5.45 -4.81 3.25
C VAL A 68 6.85 -5.40 3.11
N LEU A 69 7.84 -4.80 3.77
CA LEU A 69 9.25 -5.18 3.66
C LEU A 69 9.49 -6.62 4.13
N GLU A 70 8.77 -7.07 5.16
CA GLU A 70 8.84 -8.44 5.68
C GLU A 70 8.39 -9.51 4.67
N PHE A 71 7.66 -9.11 3.64
CA PHE A 71 7.09 -10.01 2.62
C PHE A 71 7.75 -9.84 1.25
N LEU A 72 8.84 -9.09 1.14
CA LEU A 72 9.59 -8.99 -0.10
C LEU A 72 10.47 -10.23 -0.30
N HIS A 73 10.42 -10.79 -1.50
CA HIS A 73 11.26 -11.93 -1.86
C HIS A 73 12.70 -11.48 -2.12
N GLU A 74 13.64 -12.04 -1.34
CA GLU A 74 15.06 -11.90 -1.61
C GLU A 74 15.47 -12.71 -2.84
N ARG A 75 16.42 -12.19 -3.63
CA ARG A 75 16.89 -12.82 -4.88
C ARG A 75 17.24 -14.30 -4.73
N ASP A 76 17.90 -14.66 -3.63
CA ASP A 76 18.39 -16.02 -3.38
C ASP A 76 17.24 -17.02 -3.14
N THR A 77 16.08 -16.54 -2.70
CA THR A 77 14.89 -17.37 -2.48
C THR A 77 14.20 -17.80 -3.78
N ILE A 78 14.49 -17.12 -4.90
CA ILE A 78 13.79 -17.29 -6.20
C ILE A 78 14.48 -18.33 -7.11
N ARG A 79 15.45 -19.11 -6.60
CA ARG A 79 16.07 -20.27 -7.28
C ARG A 79 16.49 -20.01 -8.74
N ASN A 80 17.12 -18.86 -9.02
CA ASN A 80 17.57 -18.42 -10.36
C ASN A 80 16.47 -18.20 -11.41
N LYS A 81 15.21 -18.03 -11.02
CA LYS A 81 14.15 -17.55 -11.93
C LYS A 81 14.06 -16.03 -11.90
N SER A 82 13.69 -15.43 -13.03
CA SER A 82 13.30 -14.01 -13.05
C SER A 82 11.98 -13.83 -12.31
N ALA A 83 11.89 -12.78 -11.50
CA ALA A 83 10.67 -12.45 -10.76
C ALA A 83 10.27 -10.99 -10.97
N ALA A 84 8.97 -10.75 -10.90
CA ALA A 84 8.37 -9.42 -10.85
C ALA A 84 7.53 -9.32 -9.57
N GLN A 85 8.03 -8.56 -8.60
CA GLN A 85 7.32 -8.25 -7.37
C GLN A 85 6.63 -6.90 -7.50
N PHE A 86 5.32 -6.89 -7.34
CA PHE A 86 4.51 -5.69 -7.23
C PHE A 86 4.28 -5.40 -5.73
N VAL A 87 4.48 -4.15 -5.35
CA VAL A 87 4.26 -3.65 -3.99
C VAL A 87 3.22 -2.55 -4.06
N HIS A 88 2.11 -2.72 -3.34
CA HIS A 88 0.96 -1.84 -3.35
C HIS A 88 0.78 -1.19 -1.98
N LEU A 89 1.32 0.01 -1.85
CA LEU A 89 1.30 0.82 -0.64
C LEU A 89 -0.05 1.54 -0.49
N ILE A 90 -0.49 1.80 0.74
CA ILE A 90 -1.58 2.77 0.95
C ILE A 90 -1.10 4.19 0.66
N GLY A 91 0.19 4.45 0.87
CA GLY A 91 0.86 5.71 0.62
C GLY A 91 0.21 6.87 1.37
N CYS A 92 0.08 8.00 0.69
CA CYS A 92 -0.46 9.23 1.26
C CYS A 92 -2.00 9.33 1.11
N HIS A 93 -2.73 8.22 1.21
CA HIS A 93 -4.21 8.24 1.13
C HIS A 93 -4.84 9.01 2.31
N MET A 94 -6.06 9.54 2.12
CA MET A 94 -6.83 10.38 3.07
C MET A 94 -6.81 9.85 4.53
N ASP A 95 -6.94 10.73 5.52
CA ASP A 95 -6.56 10.48 6.93
C ASP A 95 -5.03 10.37 7.08
N TYR A 96 -4.31 11.41 6.66
CA TYR A 96 -2.84 11.37 6.55
C TYR A 96 -2.14 11.05 7.88
N ASN A 97 -2.70 11.50 9.01
CA ASN A 97 -2.19 11.19 10.36
C ASN A 97 -2.20 9.69 10.72
N LYS A 98 -2.89 8.85 9.94
CA LYS A 98 -2.88 7.39 10.07
C LYS A 98 -1.94 6.71 9.06
N ARG A 99 -1.16 7.47 8.28
CA ARG A 99 -0.26 6.93 7.25
C ARG A 99 1.17 6.74 7.72
N TYR A 100 1.53 7.31 8.86
CA TYR A 100 2.89 7.26 9.40
C TYR A 100 2.88 6.98 10.91
N PRO A 101 3.89 6.25 11.43
CA PRO A 101 4.07 6.09 12.87
C PRO A 101 4.35 7.44 13.54
N LYS A 102 3.99 7.60 14.82
CA LYS A 102 4.22 8.85 15.57
C LYS A 102 5.67 9.36 15.50
N GLY A 103 6.66 8.47 15.39
CA GLY A 103 8.07 8.82 15.24
C GLY A 103 8.42 9.60 13.96
N TYR A 104 7.55 9.57 12.94
CA TYR A 104 7.69 10.33 11.68
C TYR A 104 6.97 11.69 11.71
N THR A 105 6.46 12.12 12.87
CA THR A 105 5.84 13.44 13.03
C THR A 105 6.93 14.52 13.04
N ARG A 106 7.35 14.96 11.85
CA ARG A 106 8.41 15.96 11.68
C ARG A 106 7.87 17.39 11.62
N PHE A 107 6.71 17.57 11.02
CA PHE A 107 6.04 18.85 10.81
C PHE A 107 4.73 18.93 11.57
N ASN A 108 4.33 20.13 11.99
CA ASN A 108 3.05 20.44 12.61
C ASN A 108 2.44 21.73 12.03
N ALA A 109 1.24 22.10 12.46
CA ALA A 109 0.53 23.28 11.94
C ALA A 109 1.33 24.60 12.01
N LYS A 110 2.31 24.74 12.93
CA LYS A 110 3.16 25.94 13.05
C LYS A 110 4.20 26.03 11.94
N ASP A 111 4.60 24.89 11.37
CA ASP A 111 5.60 24.81 10.31
C ASP A 111 5.00 25.07 8.92
N ILE A 112 3.66 25.10 8.83
CA ILE A 112 2.95 25.32 7.58
C ILE A 112 2.67 26.81 7.37
N GLU A 113 3.33 27.38 6.36
CA GLU A 113 3.00 28.71 5.86
C GLU A 113 1.56 28.74 5.34
N SER A 114 0.85 29.83 5.62
CA SER A 114 -0.51 29.97 5.14
C SER A 114 -0.49 30.34 3.66
N ILE A 115 -0.78 29.38 2.79
CA ILE A 115 -1.04 29.68 1.38
C ILE A 115 -2.43 30.30 1.29
N GLY A 116 -2.50 31.62 1.25
CA GLY A 116 -3.74 32.37 1.01
C GLY A 116 -4.71 32.45 2.20
N GLY A 117 -4.27 32.22 3.44
CA GLY A 117 -5.11 32.40 4.63
C GLY A 117 -6.14 31.29 4.89
N HIS A 118 -6.21 30.27 4.04
CA HIS A 118 -7.26 29.26 4.05
C HIS A 118 -6.66 27.83 4.06
N GLY A 119 -7.28 26.92 4.83
CA GLY A 119 -6.92 25.51 4.90
C GLY A 119 -6.56 25.02 6.32
N ASP A 120 -6.84 23.75 6.60
CA ASP A 120 -6.43 23.09 7.83
C ASP A 120 -4.92 22.80 7.78
N LYS A 121 -4.15 23.68 8.43
CA LYS A 121 -2.69 23.57 8.51
C LYS A 121 -2.23 22.26 9.15
N GLN A 122 -2.99 21.70 10.08
CA GLN A 122 -2.61 20.43 10.70
C GLN A 122 -2.76 19.29 9.69
N ASN A 123 -3.85 19.27 8.93
CA ASN A 123 -4.04 18.28 7.87
C ASN A 123 -2.96 18.39 6.77
N ILE A 124 -2.50 19.61 6.44
CA ILE A 124 -1.37 19.81 5.53
C ILE A 124 -0.07 19.25 6.14
N ALA A 125 0.20 19.54 7.40
CA ALA A 125 1.38 19.00 8.09
C ALA A 125 1.37 17.46 8.12
N ASP A 126 0.21 16.86 8.40
CA ASP A 126 0.03 15.41 8.39
C ASP A 126 0.25 14.82 6.98
N TYR A 127 -0.19 15.51 5.93
CA TYR A 127 0.11 15.10 4.54
C TYR A 127 1.62 15.13 4.27
N VAL A 128 2.32 16.20 4.64
CA VAL A 128 3.78 16.30 4.45
C VAL A 128 4.52 15.23 5.25
N ASN A 129 4.09 14.93 6.48
CA ASN A 129 4.64 13.82 7.26
C ASN A 129 4.39 12.46 6.61
N SER A 130 3.22 12.25 5.98
CA SER A 130 2.93 11.02 5.25
C SER A 130 3.84 10.83 4.03
N ILE A 131 4.20 11.92 3.32
CA ILE A 131 5.20 11.89 2.25
C ILE A 131 6.57 11.54 2.80
N TYR A 132 6.99 12.19 3.90
CA TYR A 132 8.28 11.91 4.55
C TYR A 132 8.41 10.44 4.97
N TYR A 133 7.35 9.87 5.54
CA TYR A 133 7.33 8.44 5.86
C TYR A 133 7.32 7.56 4.60
N ASN A 134 6.54 7.92 3.58
CA ASN A 134 6.51 7.17 2.33
C ASN A 134 7.87 7.18 1.62
N ASP A 135 8.62 8.28 1.67
CA ASP A 135 9.99 8.40 1.16
C ASP A 135 10.91 7.38 1.84
N ASP A 136 10.86 7.27 3.16
CA ASP A 136 11.65 6.30 3.93
C ASP A 136 11.29 4.83 3.63
N VAL A 137 10.01 4.55 3.33
CA VAL A 137 9.58 3.19 2.93
C VAL A 137 10.11 2.79 1.55
N VAL A 138 10.28 3.73 0.63
CA VAL A 138 10.69 3.44 -0.77
C VAL A 138 12.18 3.64 -1.03
N TYR A 139 12.93 4.22 -0.08
CA TYR A 139 14.38 4.46 -0.16
C TYR A 139 15.18 3.16 -0.02
#